data_AF-A0A1A0PP16-F1
#
_entry.id   AF-A0A1A0PP16-F1
#
_cell.length_a   1.000
_cell.length_b   1.000
_cell.length_c   1.000
_cell.angle_alpha   90.00
_cell.angle_beta   90.00
_cell.angle_gamma   90.00
#
_symmetry.space_group_name_H-M   'P 1'
#
loop_
_entity.id
_entity.type
_entity.pdbx_description
1 polymer ?
#
loop_
_entity_poly.entity_id
_entity_poly.type
_entity_poly.pdbx_seq_one_letter_code
_entity_poly.pdbx_strand_id
1 'polypeptide(L)'
;MTARFATLTRQCWLFAIGASFFAIATVPGFPALAGAGITNALCFVGSWFFSTAAWMQLVLAGQGVERWSAATQFAGTLLFNLSTGAAVWAHTIIGERRYVWAPDATGSLAFLISGALAVVAVGVWSPRSVDWQAAWINMMGCVAFGVSALAAFVRKTGVTVDERLANFGTFIGALCFLAAALMLRPHAASAPATR
;
A
#
# COMPACT_ATOMS: atom_id res chain seq x y z
N MET A 1 -3.73 17.01 -20.68
CA MET A 1 -5.07 16.45 -20.40
C MET A 1 -5.12 15.61 -19.11
N THR A 2 -4.07 14.84 -18.78
CA THR A 2 -3.95 14.00 -17.56
C THR A 2 -4.05 14.75 -16.22
N ALA A 3 -3.55 15.98 -16.14
CA ALA A 3 -3.61 16.80 -14.92
C ALA A 3 -5.04 17.17 -14.48
N ARG A 4 -6.06 17.04 -15.35
CA ARG A 4 -7.46 17.33 -14.99
C ARG A 4 -8.09 16.24 -14.14
N PHE A 5 -7.53 15.02 -14.14
CA PHE A 5 -8.06 13.86 -13.42
C PHE A 5 -7.28 13.50 -12.17
N ALA A 6 -5.95 13.66 -12.18
CA ALA A 6 -5.11 13.43 -11.02
C ALA A 6 -5.16 14.65 -10.09
N THR A 7 -5.66 14.46 -8.87
CA THR A 7 -5.64 15.48 -7.81
C THR A 7 -5.19 14.86 -6.51
N LEU A 8 -4.56 15.64 -5.63
CA LEU A 8 -4.09 15.18 -4.32
C LEU A 8 -5.22 14.53 -3.50
N THR A 9 -6.41 15.15 -3.50
CA THR A 9 -7.59 14.61 -2.81
C THR A 9 -8.00 13.24 -3.34
N ARG A 10 -8.02 13.05 -4.67
CA ARG A 10 -8.39 11.76 -5.28
C ARG A 10 -7.34 10.69 -4.99
N GLN A 11 -6.06 11.02 -5.13
CA GLN A 11 -4.95 10.15 -4.76
C GLN A 11 -5.08 9.67 -3.32
N CYS A 12 -5.29 10.58 -2.36
CA CYS A 12 -5.43 10.23 -0.94
C CYS A 12 -6.62 9.30 -0.69
N TRP A 13 -7.77 9.55 -1.31
CA TRP A 13 -8.93 8.66 -1.18
C TRP A 13 -8.71 7.28 -1.78
N LEU A 14 -8.05 7.19 -2.93
CA LEU A 14 -7.71 5.91 -3.55
C LEU A 14 -6.75 5.12 -2.65
N PHE A 15 -5.73 5.77 -2.08
CA PHE A 15 -4.85 5.13 -1.08
C PHE A 15 -5.63 4.66 0.15
N ALA A 16 -6.54 5.48 0.69
CA ALA A 16 -7.34 5.12 1.85
C ALA A 16 -8.28 3.93 1.57
N ILE A 17 -8.95 3.90 0.42
CA ILE A 17 -9.82 2.80 0.00
C ILE A 17 -8.99 1.53 -0.18
N GLY A 18 -7.87 1.60 -0.92
CA GLY A 18 -6.97 0.48 -1.12
C GLY A 18 -6.46 -0.09 0.20
N ALA A 19 -5.98 0.77 1.11
CA ALA A 19 -5.50 0.37 2.43
C ALA A 19 -6.60 -0.30 3.26
N SER A 20 -7.84 0.19 3.18
CA SER A 20 -8.98 -0.40 3.90
C SER A 20 -9.27 -1.83 3.43
N PHE A 21 -9.20 -2.11 2.13
CA PHE A 21 -9.35 -3.46 1.60
C PHE A 21 -8.29 -4.42 2.15
N PHE A 22 -7.02 -4.00 2.17
CA PHE A 22 -5.94 -4.81 2.74
C PHE A 22 -6.08 -5.01 4.25
N ALA A 23 -6.48 -3.96 4.98
CA ALA A 23 -6.73 -4.05 6.41
C ALA A 23 -7.85 -5.05 6.72
N ILE A 24 -8.97 -5.00 5.98
CA ILE A 24 -10.07 -5.97 6.15
C ILE A 24 -9.62 -7.38 5.78
N ALA A 25 -8.90 -7.54 4.66
CA ALA A 25 -8.44 -8.84 4.20
C ALA A 25 -7.51 -9.52 5.21
N THR A 26 -6.70 -8.74 5.94
CA THR A 26 -5.63 -9.27 6.80
C THR A 26 -5.85 -9.05 8.30
N VAL A 27 -7.00 -8.48 8.69
CA VAL A 27 -7.34 -8.33 10.11
C VAL A 27 -7.32 -9.71 10.79
N PRO A 28 -6.73 -9.82 12.00
CA PRO A 28 -6.61 -11.10 12.68
C PRO A 28 -7.96 -11.84 12.77
N GLY A 29 -7.99 -13.07 12.25
CA GLY A 29 -9.17 -13.94 12.26
C GLY A 29 -10.04 -13.87 10.99
N PHE A 30 -9.98 -12.81 10.19
CA PHE A 30 -10.80 -12.70 8.97
C PHE A 30 -10.46 -13.73 7.88
N PRO A 31 -9.18 -14.01 7.55
CA PRO A 31 -8.84 -15.06 6.57
C PRO A 31 -9.38 -16.44 6.92
N ALA A 32 -9.41 -16.77 8.22
CA ALA A 32 -9.94 -18.04 8.70
C ALA A 32 -11.47 -18.13 8.60
N LEU A 33 -12.16 -16.99 8.72
CA LEU A 33 -13.63 -16.90 8.65
C LEU A 33 -14.15 -16.78 7.21
N ALA A 34 -13.56 -15.88 6.42
CA ALA A 34 -13.99 -15.58 5.06
C ALA A 34 -13.39 -16.54 4.01
N GLY A 35 -12.31 -17.23 4.36
CA GLY A 35 -11.57 -18.13 3.48
C GLY A 35 -10.63 -17.40 2.52
N ALA A 36 -9.74 -18.19 1.90
CA ALA A 36 -8.67 -17.68 1.04
C ALA A 36 -9.20 -16.94 -0.20
N GLY A 37 -10.31 -17.40 -0.80
CA GLY A 37 -10.87 -16.79 -2.01
C GLY A 37 -11.33 -15.35 -1.79
N ILE A 38 -12.12 -15.09 -0.74
CA ILE A 38 -12.59 -13.75 -0.41
C ILE A 38 -11.42 -12.85 -0.02
N THR A 39 -10.49 -13.38 0.79
CA THR A 39 -9.27 -12.66 1.21
C THR A 39 -8.43 -12.23 0.01
N ASN A 40 -8.19 -13.13 -0.94
CA ASN A 40 -7.43 -12.82 -2.16
C ASN A 40 -8.15 -11.81 -3.04
N ALA A 41 -9.48 -11.91 -3.16
CA ALA A 41 -10.27 -10.97 -3.94
C ALA A 41 -10.22 -9.55 -3.34
N LEU A 42 -10.32 -9.41 -2.02
CA LEU A 42 -10.19 -8.11 -1.34
C LEU A 42 -8.81 -7.50 -1.57
N CYS A 43 -7.72 -8.28 -1.41
CA CYS A 43 -6.37 -7.82 -1.69
C CYS A 43 -6.20 -7.40 -3.16
N PHE A 44 -6.75 -8.18 -4.11
CA PHE A 44 -6.69 -7.86 -5.52
C PHE A 44 -7.43 -6.56 -5.85
N VAL A 45 -8.66 -6.39 -5.38
CA VAL A 45 -9.44 -5.16 -5.54
C VAL A 45 -8.69 -3.97 -4.94
N GLY A 46 -8.20 -4.11 -3.70
CA GLY A 46 -7.41 -3.06 -3.02
C GLY A 46 -6.16 -2.66 -3.82
N SER A 47 -5.48 -3.59 -4.46
CA SER A 47 -4.25 -3.32 -5.21
C SER A 47 -4.47 -2.44 -6.45
N TRP A 48 -5.65 -2.51 -7.08
CA TRP A 48 -6.02 -1.62 -8.19
C TRP A 48 -6.18 -0.16 -7.73
N PHE A 49 -6.77 0.04 -6.55
CA PHE A 49 -6.86 1.37 -5.94
C PHE A 49 -5.47 1.94 -5.64
N PHE A 50 -4.58 1.15 -5.03
CA PHE A 50 -3.19 1.54 -4.82
C PHE A 50 -2.45 1.89 -6.12
N SER A 51 -2.61 1.07 -7.17
CA SER A 51 -1.96 1.30 -8.47
C SER A 51 -2.45 2.58 -9.13
N THR A 52 -3.75 2.84 -9.06
CA THR A 52 -4.35 4.07 -9.58
C THR A 52 -3.89 5.29 -8.78
N ALA A 53 -3.82 5.17 -7.45
CA ALA A 53 -3.34 6.24 -6.57
C ALA A 53 -1.87 6.57 -6.83
N ALA A 54 -1.00 5.57 -6.91
CA ALA A 54 0.43 5.73 -7.17
C ALA A 54 0.69 6.28 -8.58
N TRP A 55 -0.13 5.93 -9.58
CA TRP A 55 -0.10 6.58 -10.88
C TRP A 55 -0.43 8.08 -10.78
N MET A 56 -1.50 8.44 -10.06
CA MET A 56 -1.83 9.86 -9.83
C MET A 56 -0.71 10.59 -9.10
N GLN A 57 -0.08 9.96 -8.11
CA GLN A 57 1.08 10.49 -7.41
C GLN A 57 2.26 10.74 -8.36
N LEU A 58 2.54 9.81 -9.25
CA LEU A 58 3.61 9.95 -10.25
C LEU A 58 3.31 11.08 -11.26
N VAL A 59 2.05 11.26 -11.65
CA VAL A 59 1.62 12.36 -12.53
C VAL A 59 1.74 13.72 -11.82
N LEU A 60 1.51 13.77 -10.50
CA LEU A 60 1.55 14.99 -9.69
C LEU A 60 2.94 15.33 -9.13
N ALA A 61 3.86 14.36 -9.10
CA ALA A 61 5.17 14.52 -8.49
C ALA A 61 6.00 15.62 -9.17
N GLY A 62 6.72 16.40 -8.37
CA GLY A 62 7.76 17.30 -8.84
C GLY A 62 8.95 16.55 -9.45
N GLN A 63 9.99 17.27 -9.84
CA GLN A 63 11.20 16.67 -10.41
C GLN A 63 12.12 16.10 -9.32
N GLY A 64 13.11 15.30 -9.72
CA GLY A 64 14.13 14.79 -8.81
C GLY A 64 13.63 13.69 -7.88
N VAL A 65 13.94 13.79 -6.58
CA VAL A 65 13.69 12.74 -5.58
C VAL A 65 12.20 12.39 -5.46
N GLU A 66 11.32 13.38 -5.52
CA GLU A 66 9.86 13.17 -5.47
C GLU A 66 9.37 12.26 -6.61
N ARG A 67 9.84 12.50 -7.84
CA ARG A 67 9.49 11.66 -8.99
C ARG A 67 9.99 10.24 -8.84
N TRP A 68 11.22 10.07 -8.35
CA TRP A 68 11.79 8.73 -8.13
C TRP A 68 11.06 7.98 -7.02
N SER A 69 10.66 8.66 -5.95
CA SER A 69 9.80 8.10 -4.91
C SER A 69 8.46 7.65 -5.50
N ALA A 70 7.78 8.51 -6.26
CA ALA A 70 6.50 8.17 -6.87
C ALA A 70 6.62 7.05 -7.93
N ALA A 71 7.70 7.03 -8.71
CA ALA A 71 7.93 6.01 -9.74
C ALA A 71 8.19 4.63 -9.12
N THR A 72 9.01 4.57 -8.08
CA THR A 72 9.28 3.32 -7.35
C THR A 72 8.05 2.84 -6.58
N GLN A 73 7.25 3.76 -6.01
CA GLN A 73 5.94 3.44 -5.44
C GLN A 73 5.03 2.80 -6.49
N PHE A 74 4.90 3.44 -7.65
CA PHE A 74 4.03 2.95 -8.72
C PHE A 74 4.48 1.57 -9.22
N ALA A 75 5.78 1.38 -9.47
CA ALA A 75 6.33 0.07 -9.82
C ALA A 75 6.02 -0.99 -8.75
N GLY A 76 6.15 -0.65 -7.46
CA GLY A 76 5.77 -1.51 -6.35
C GLY A 76 4.29 -1.92 -6.40
N THR A 77 3.38 -0.95 -6.61
CA THR A 77 1.94 -1.25 -6.68
C THR A 77 1.58 -2.18 -7.84
N LEU A 78 2.25 -2.07 -8.99
CA LEU A 78 2.03 -2.98 -10.13
C LEU A 78 2.48 -4.41 -9.83
N LEU A 79 3.62 -4.58 -9.16
CA LEU A 79 4.09 -5.90 -8.72
C LEU A 79 3.12 -6.52 -7.71
N PHE A 80 2.62 -5.73 -6.76
CA PHE A 80 1.58 -6.15 -5.83
C PHE A 80 0.27 -6.55 -6.53
N ASN A 81 -0.14 -5.81 -7.57
CA ASN A 81 -1.32 -6.13 -8.37
C ASN A 81 -1.15 -7.47 -9.12
N LEU A 82 0.02 -7.70 -9.72
CA LEU A 82 0.37 -8.99 -10.33
C LEU A 82 0.36 -10.14 -9.30
N SER A 83 0.96 -9.93 -8.14
CA SER A 83 1.03 -10.92 -7.06
C SER A 83 -0.35 -11.30 -6.52
N THR A 84 -1.22 -10.31 -6.29
CA THR A 84 -2.61 -10.54 -5.85
C THR A 84 -3.46 -11.20 -6.94
N GLY A 85 -3.27 -10.81 -8.20
CA GLY A 85 -3.91 -11.47 -9.35
C GLY A 85 -3.51 -12.94 -9.48
N ALA A 86 -2.23 -13.27 -9.29
CA ALA A 86 -1.75 -14.65 -9.29
C ALA A 86 -2.40 -15.49 -8.17
N ALA A 87 -2.61 -14.91 -6.98
CA ALA A 87 -3.29 -15.60 -5.90
C ALA A 87 -4.78 -15.85 -6.15
N VAL A 88 -5.48 -14.91 -6.80
CA VAL A 88 -6.86 -15.12 -7.27
C VAL A 88 -6.89 -16.22 -8.33
N TRP A 89 -5.98 -16.19 -9.30
CA TRP A 89 -5.88 -17.19 -10.36
C TRP A 89 -5.60 -18.60 -9.82
N ALA A 90 -4.67 -18.73 -8.87
CA ALA A 90 -4.37 -20.01 -8.23
C ALA A 90 -5.60 -20.59 -7.51
N HIS A 91 -6.39 -19.73 -6.87
CA HIS A 91 -7.61 -20.15 -6.20
C HIS A 91 -8.72 -20.57 -7.17
N THR A 92 -8.95 -19.79 -8.23
CA THR A 92 -10.11 -19.98 -9.12
C THR A 92 -9.87 -21.01 -10.21
N ILE A 93 -8.64 -21.12 -10.72
CA ILE A 93 -8.34 -21.91 -11.92
C ILE A 93 -7.49 -23.13 -11.61
N ILE A 94 -6.49 -22.98 -10.73
CA ILE A 94 -5.63 -24.10 -10.33
C ILE A 94 -6.30 -24.95 -9.23
N GLY A 95 -7.32 -24.39 -8.56
CA GLY A 95 -8.08 -25.09 -7.53
C GLY A 95 -7.37 -25.18 -6.18
N GLU A 96 -6.30 -24.40 -5.97
CA GLU A 96 -5.59 -24.31 -4.69
C GLU A 96 -6.39 -23.50 -3.66
N ARG A 97 -7.44 -24.12 -3.11
CA ARG A 97 -8.41 -23.45 -2.23
C ARG A 97 -7.84 -22.91 -0.92
N ARG A 98 -6.63 -23.33 -0.55
CA ARG A 98 -5.93 -22.91 0.69
C ARG A 98 -4.85 -21.85 0.44
N TYR A 99 -4.57 -21.47 -0.81
CA TYR A 99 -3.54 -20.48 -1.10
C TYR A 99 -4.05 -19.07 -0.76
N VAL A 100 -3.61 -18.53 0.37
CA VAL A 100 -3.83 -17.13 0.75
C VAL A 100 -2.67 -16.29 0.19
N TRP A 101 -3.00 -15.15 -0.40
CA TRP A 101 -2.04 -14.20 -0.91
C TRP A 101 -1.14 -13.68 0.21
N ALA A 102 0.16 -13.51 -0.08
CA ALA A 102 1.11 -12.88 0.81
C ALA A 102 2.00 -11.89 0.03
N PRO A 103 2.54 -10.85 0.68
CA PRO A 103 3.36 -9.85 0.01
C PRO A 103 4.60 -10.44 -0.66
N ASP A 104 4.91 -9.95 -1.86
CA ASP A 104 6.13 -10.32 -2.56
C ASP A 104 7.32 -9.42 -2.14
N ALA A 105 8.52 -10.00 -2.14
CA ALA A 105 9.74 -9.31 -1.70
C ALA A 105 10.12 -8.15 -2.63
N THR A 106 9.85 -8.27 -3.94
CA THR A 106 10.27 -7.28 -4.94
C THR A 106 9.43 -5.99 -4.84
N GLY A 107 8.11 -6.12 -4.76
CA GLY A 107 7.20 -5.00 -4.55
C GLY A 107 7.43 -4.32 -3.20
N SER A 108 7.69 -5.11 -2.15
CA SER A 108 7.99 -4.57 -0.81
C SER A 108 9.31 -3.79 -0.79
N LEU A 109 10.34 -4.26 -1.50
CA LEU A 109 11.59 -3.52 -1.68
C LEU A 109 11.37 -2.20 -2.42
N ALA A 110 10.52 -2.19 -3.45
CA ALA A 110 10.19 -0.98 -4.18
C ALA A 110 9.50 0.07 -3.27
N PHE A 111 8.60 -0.35 -2.39
CA PHE A 111 7.98 0.52 -1.38
C PHE A 111 8.95 1.03 -0.32
N LEU A 112 9.93 0.23 0.10
CA LEU A 112 10.98 0.68 1.02
C LEU A 112 11.86 1.75 0.37
N ILE A 113 12.28 1.54 -0.88
CA ILE A 113 13.04 2.54 -1.65
C ILE A 113 12.21 3.82 -1.80
N SER A 114 10.93 3.68 -2.16
CA SER A 114 10.03 4.83 -2.29
C SER A 114 9.88 5.62 -0.99
N GLY A 115 9.68 4.93 0.14
CA GLY A 115 9.54 5.54 1.46
C GLY A 115 10.82 6.25 1.91
N ALA A 116 11.99 5.66 1.67
CA ALA A 116 13.26 6.30 1.95
C ALA A 116 13.44 7.59 1.13
N LEU A 117 13.10 7.56 -0.17
CA LEU A 117 13.14 8.76 -1.01
C LEU A 117 12.12 9.82 -0.57
N ALA A 118 10.93 9.42 -0.12
CA ALA A 118 9.92 10.34 0.40
C ALA A 118 10.40 11.03 1.68
N VAL A 119 11.02 10.30 2.61
CA VAL A 119 11.63 10.85 3.83
C VAL A 119 12.76 11.82 3.49
N VAL A 120 13.58 11.51 2.48
CA VAL A 120 14.61 12.43 1.99
C VAL A 120 13.99 13.71 1.40
N ALA A 121 12.89 13.59 0.65
CA ALA A 121 12.22 14.73 0.03
C ALA A 121 11.62 15.72 1.04
N VAL A 122 11.03 15.22 2.15
CA VAL A 122 10.47 16.07 3.22
C VAL A 122 11.51 16.64 4.18
N GLY A 123 12.77 16.20 4.07
CA GLY A 123 13.88 16.65 4.90
C GLY A 123 14.01 15.93 6.26
N VAL A 124 15.16 16.12 6.90
CA VAL A 124 15.61 15.30 8.04
C VAL A 124 14.76 15.51 9.30
N TRP A 125 14.27 16.73 9.55
CA TRP A 125 13.57 17.04 10.79
C TRP A 125 12.57 18.18 10.66
N SER A 126 11.29 17.82 10.51
CA SER A 126 10.17 18.78 10.56
C SER A 126 8.95 18.13 11.24
N PRO A 127 9.02 17.77 12.54
CA PRO A 127 8.00 16.97 13.21
C PRO A 127 6.63 17.66 13.31
N ARG A 128 6.56 18.98 13.06
CA ARG A 128 5.29 19.73 13.02
C ARG A 128 4.63 19.73 11.63
N SER A 129 5.34 19.34 10.58
CA SER A 129 4.77 19.24 9.23
C SER A 129 3.96 17.96 9.07
N VAL A 130 2.74 18.10 8.54
CA VAL A 130 1.88 16.96 8.20
C VAL A 130 2.54 16.07 7.16
N ASP A 131 3.23 16.66 6.17
CA ASP A 131 3.92 15.92 5.12
C ASP A 131 5.06 15.07 5.69
N TRP A 132 5.79 15.61 6.67
CA TRP A 132 6.86 14.88 7.36
C TRP A 132 6.30 13.72 8.18
N GLN A 133 5.24 13.96 8.96
CA GLN A 133 4.60 12.91 9.76
C GLN A 133 4.03 11.80 8.86
N ALA A 134 3.33 12.17 7.78
CA ALA A 134 2.76 11.23 6.84
C ALA A 134 3.84 10.42 6.10
N ALA A 135 4.97 11.03 5.72
CA ALA A 135 6.09 10.32 5.09
C ALA A 135 6.68 9.25 6.03
N TRP A 136 6.88 9.57 7.31
CA TRP A 136 7.39 8.61 8.30
C TRP A 136 6.38 7.51 8.62
N ILE A 137 5.10 7.85 8.74
CA ILE A 137 4.04 6.85 8.91
C ILE A 137 3.98 5.91 7.70
N ASN A 138 4.07 6.44 6.48
CA ASN A 138 4.14 5.64 5.28
C ASN A 138 5.39 4.74 5.27
N MET A 139 6.55 5.26 5.68
CA MET A 139 7.78 4.47 5.80
C MET A 139 7.64 3.32 6.82
N MET A 140 7.03 3.57 7.98
CA MET A 140 6.70 2.50 8.94
C MET A 140 5.79 1.44 8.32
N GLY A 141 4.82 1.86 7.50
CA GLY A 141 3.97 0.96 6.73
C GLY A 141 4.76 0.09 5.74
N CYS A 142 5.70 0.69 5.00
CA CYS A 142 6.59 -0.04 4.08
C CYS A 142 7.45 -1.08 4.81
N VAL A 143 7.97 -0.74 6.00
CA VAL A 143 8.75 -1.67 6.84
C VAL A 143 7.87 -2.82 7.32
N ALA A 144 6.65 -2.56 7.82
CA ALA A 144 5.73 -3.59 8.26
C ALA A 144 5.34 -4.55 7.11
N PHE A 145 5.09 -4.01 5.91
CA PHE A 145 4.88 -4.81 4.70
C PHE A 145 6.12 -5.62 4.31
N GLY A 146 7.31 -5.05 4.42
CA GLY A 146 8.57 -5.74 4.16
C GLY A 146 8.82 -6.91 5.11
N VAL A 147 8.53 -6.74 6.41
CA VAL A 147 8.59 -7.82 7.40
C VAL A 147 7.58 -8.92 7.07
N SER A 148 6.36 -8.55 6.66
CA SER A 148 5.36 -9.51 6.19
C SER A 148 5.86 -10.30 4.96
N ALA A 149 6.48 -9.63 3.99
CA ALA A 149 7.06 -10.29 2.82
C ALA A 149 8.19 -11.26 3.17
N LEU A 150 9.03 -10.91 4.16
CA LEU A 150 10.06 -11.81 4.67
C LEU A 150 9.45 -13.03 5.38
N ALA A 151 8.44 -12.83 6.23
CA ALA A 151 7.69 -13.91 6.86
C ALA A 151 7.05 -14.85 5.81
N ALA A 152 6.63 -14.30 4.67
CA ALA A 152 6.12 -15.05 3.53
C ALA A 152 7.21 -15.70 2.67
N PHE A 153 8.41 -15.11 2.52
CA PHE A 153 9.47 -15.62 1.65
C PHE A 153 10.14 -16.88 2.20
N VAL A 154 10.21 -17.01 3.54
CA VAL A 154 10.70 -18.24 4.21
C VAL A 154 9.92 -19.49 3.75
N ARG A 155 8.70 -19.30 3.20
CA ARG A 155 7.81 -20.33 2.60
C ARG A 155 8.38 -21.08 1.39
N LYS A 156 9.42 -20.59 0.69
CA LYS A 156 10.04 -21.37 -0.41
C LYS A 156 10.83 -22.60 0.06
N THR A 157 11.04 -22.77 1.37
CA THR A 157 11.79 -23.91 1.96
C THR A 157 10.93 -25.03 2.56
N GLY A 158 9.58 -24.97 2.42
CA GLY A 158 8.71 -26.14 2.65
C GLY A 158 7.96 -26.24 3.98
N VAL A 159 8.05 -25.26 4.89
CA VAL A 159 7.15 -25.16 6.06
C VAL A 159 6.78 -23.70 6.31
N THR A 160 5.48 -23.39 6.34
CA THR A 160 4.96 -22.09 6.75
C THR A 160 5.15 -21.92 8.25
N VAL A 161 6.09 -21.07 8.68
CA VAL A 161 6.29 -20.86 10.12
C VAL A 161 5.24 -19.89 10.69
N ASP A 162 4.76 -18.88 9.95
CA ASP A 162 3.68 -18.00 10.46
C ASP A 162 2.89 -17.21 9.40
N GLU A 163 1.83 -17.81 8.85
CA GLU A 163 0.79 -17.07 8.09
C GLU A 163 0.20 -15.91 8.91
N ARG A 164 0.14 -16.09 10.24
CA ARG A 164 -0.32 -15.08 11.18
C ARG A 164 0.58 -13.85 11.19
N LEU A 165 1.91 -14.04 11.15
CA LEU A 165 2.86 -12.93 11.14
C LEU A 165 2.82 -12.17 9.81
N ALA A 166 2.68 -12.88 8.69
CA ALA A 166 2.51 -12.24 7.38
C ALA A 166 1.23 -11.39 7.33
N ASN A 167 0.08 -11.97 7.71
CA ASN A 167 -1.19 -11.23 7.75
C ASN A 167 -1.12 -10.06 8.73
N PHE A 168 -0.53 -10.25 9.91
CA PHE A 168 -0.40 -9.19 10.90
C PHE A 168 0.49 -8.04 10.41
N GLY A 169 1.63 -8.33 9.79
CA GLY A 169 2.50 -7.29 9.22
C GLY A 169 1.82 -6.51 8.09
N THR A 170 1.05 -7.21 7.23
CA THR A 170 0.22 -6.56 6.19
C THR A 170 -0.87 -5.68 6.80
N PHE A 171 -1.52 -6.15 7.86
CA PHE A 171 -2.56 -5.40 8.56
C PHE A 171 -2.02 -4.11 9.16
N ILE A 172 -0.91 -4.19 9.91
CA ILE A 172 -0.25 -3.00 10.48
C ILE A 172 0.20 -2.05 9.37
N GLY A 173 0.81 -2.57 8.31
CA GLY A 173 1.22 -1.77 7.16
C GLY A 173 0.04 -1.05 6.50
N ALA A 174 -1.10 -1.73 6.33
CA ALA A 174 -2.31 -1.15 5.78
C ALA A 174 -2.88 -0.02 6.66
N LEU A 175 -2.85 -0.18 8.00
CA LEU A 175 -3.25 0.89 8.92
C LEU A 175 -2.32 2.11 8.82
N CYS A 176 -1.02 1.90 8.70
CA CYS A 176 -0.05 2.98 8.48
C CYS A 176 -0.34 3.73 7.17
N PHE A 177 -0.53 3.02 6.06
CA PHE A 177 -0.87 3.64 4.77
C PHE A 177 -2.19 4.40 4.81
N LEU A 178 -3.19 3.85 5.51
CA LEU A 178 -4.47 4.51 5.72
C LEU A 178 -4.30 5.82 6.51
N ALA A 179 -3.55 5.78 7.62
CA ALA A 179 -3.28 6.96 8.44
C ALA A 179 -2.55 8.04 7.64
N ALA A 180 -1.47 7.69 6.92
CA ALA A 180 -0.74 8.62 6.07
C ALA A 180 -1.63 9.26 4.99
N ALA A 181 -2.45 8.45 4.31
CA ALA A 181 -3.38 8.92 3.28
C ALA A 181 -4.44 9.86 3.83
N LEU A 182 -4.97 9.60 5.03
CA LEU A 182 -5.97 10.46 5.66
C LEU A 182 -5.37 11.78 6.17
N MET A 183 -4.11 11.78 6.61
CA MET A 183 -3.39 12.98 7.06
C MET A 183 -3.08 13.95 5.91
N LEU A 184 -2.67 13.42 4.75
CA LEU A 184 -2.35 14.22 3.55
C LEU A 184 -3.58 14.79 2.84
N ARG A 185 -4.79 14.54 3.35
CA ARG A 185 -6.01 15.09 2.77
C ARG A 185 -5.99 16.62 2.90
N PRO A 186 -6.22 17.36 1.80
CA PRO A 186 -6.47 18.78 1.88
C PRO A 186 -7.65 19.04 2.81
N HIS A 187 -7.44 19.79 3.90
CA HIS A 187 -8.55 20.27 4.71
C HIS A 187 -9.40 21.21 3.85
N ALA A 188 -10.69 20.91 3.74
CA ALA A 188 -11.64 21.81 3.11
C ALA A 188 -11.89 23.03 4.03
N ALA A 189 -10.95 23.96 4.09
CA ALA A 189 -11.07 25.26 4.74
C ALA A 189 -10.22 26.25 3.92
N SER A 190 -10.72 27.34 3.34
CA SER A 190 -11.94 28.10 3.60
C SER A 190 -12.42 28.68 2.27
N ALA A 191 -13.74 28.65 2.00
CA ALA A 191 -14.29 29.53 0.99
C ALA A 191 -13.89 30.98 1.38
N PRO A 192 -13.36 31.80 0.46
CA PRO A 192 -13.06 33.19 0.80
C PRO A 192 -14.38 33.85 1.22
N ALA A 193 -14.40 34.40 2.44
CA ALA A 193 -15.46 35.29 2.86
C ALA A 193 -15.42 36.49 1.90
N THR A 194 -16.39 36.52 0.98
CA THR A 194 -16.65 37.68 0.13
C THR A 194 -16.96 38.87 1.03
N ARG A 195 -16.06 39.86 1.05
CA ARG A 195 -16.36 41.25 1.40
C ARG A 195 -16.31 42.08 0.14
#